data_AF-M5UEN4-F1
#
_entry.id   AF-M5UEN4-F1
#
_cell.length_a   1.000
_cell.length_b   1.000
_cell.length_c   1.000
_cell.angle_alpha   90.00
_cell.angle_beta   90.00
_cell.angle_gamma   90.00
#
_symmetry.space_group_name_H-M   'P 1'
#
loop_
_entity.id
_entity.type
_entity.pdbx_description
1 polymer ?
#
loop_
_entity_poly.entity_id
_entity_poly.type
_entity_poly.pdbx_seq_one_letter_code
_entity_poly.pdbx_strand_id
1 'polypeptide(L)'
;MLTLIRNLTFGVVLLAAIVLFGTSLPTWWGGHFGGYRLLAHMFASGLVVVGLPVYAILRWTDWLSPPMPSRGSSWTFWTLLLTGFLTIASMYACMLPSTSTPWMITLIDFHGWIGATMLVAAIAHLVTFRRANSTAN
;
A
#
# COMPACT_ATOMS: atom_id res chain seq x y z
N MET A 1 -7.26 -10.29 20.98
CA MET A 1 -7.12 -10.99 19.67
C MET A 1 -7.24 -10.04 18.48
N LEU A 2 -8.27 -9.19 18.40
CA LEU A 2 -8.45 -8.23 17.30
C LEU A 2 -7.22 -7.34 17.03
N THR A 3 -6.61 -6.77 18.07
CA THR A 3 -5.39 -5.95 17.97
C THR A 3 -4.22 -6.68 17.32
N LEU A 4 -4.04 -7.97 17.65
CA LEU A 4 -2.99 -8.80 17.07
C LEU A 4 -3.25 -9.00 15.57
N ILE A 5 -4.49 -9.36 15.21
CA ILE A 5 -4.89 -9.55 13.81
C ILE A 5 -4.65 -8.26 13.02
N ARG A 6 -5.12 -7.11 13.52
CA ARG A 6 -4.90 -5.79 12.90
C ARG A 6 -3.42 -5.51 12.65
N ASN A 7 -2.57 -5.75 13.64
CA ASN A 7 -1.14 -5.50 13.54
C ASN A 7 -0.45 -6.46 12.56
N LEU A 8 -0.84 -7.74 12.55
CA LEU A 8 -0.32 -8.72 11.60
C LEU A 8 -0.75 -8.40 10.17
N THR A 9 -2.03 -8.06 9.94
CA THR A 9 -2.52 -7.64 8.63
C THR A 9 -1.75 -6.42 8.13
N PHE A 10 -1.54 -5.41 8.99
CA PHE A 10 -0.73 -4.25 8.62
C PHE A 10 0.73 -4.64 8.32
N GLY A 11 1.33 -5.51 9.12
CA GLY A 11 2.69 -6.00 8.90
C GLY A 11 2.84 -6.68 7.55
N VAL A 12 1.86 -7.50 7.15
CA VAL A 12 1.82 -8.14 5.82
C VAL A 12 1.69 -7.10 4.71
N VAL A 13 0.78 -6.12 4.83
CA VAL A 13 0.61 -5.06 3.83
C VAL A 13 1.88 -4.21 3.69
N LEU A 14 2.51 -3.84 4.81
CA LEU A 14 3.75 -3.08 4.82
C LEU A 14 4.90 -3.86 4.17
N LEU A 15 5.06 -5.14 4.53
CA LEU A 15 6.08 -5.99 3.94
C LEU A 15 5.85 -6.15 2.42
N ALA A 16 4.60 -6.38 2.01
CA ALA A 16 4.25 -6.45 0.61
C ALA A 16 4.56 -5.13 -0.13
N ALA A 17 4.25 -3.97 0.46
CA ALA A 17 4.59 -2.67 -0.11
C ALA A 17 6.11 -2.47 -0.28
N ILE A 18 6.92 -2.92 0.69
CA ILE A 18 8.39 -2.89 0.60
C ILE A 18 8.87 -3.78 -0.55
N VAL A 19 8.33 -5.01 -0.66
CA VAL A 19 8.66 -5.94 -1.76
C VAL A 19 8.25 -5.34 -3.10
N LEU A 20 7.06 -4.76 -3.21
CA LEU A 20 6.59 -4.12 -4.45
C LEU A 20 7.51 -2.98 -4.89
N PHE A 21 7.88 -2.10 -3.96
CA PHE A 21 8.81 -1.00 -4.25
C PHE A 21 10.21 -1.50 -4.60
N GLY A 22 10.76 -2.43 -3.83
CA GLY A 22 12.07 -3.02 -4.09
C GLY A 22 12.12 -3.72 -5.44
N THR A 23 11.07 -4.46 -5.77
CA THR A 23 10.92 -5.08 -7.08
C THR A 23 10.59 -4.06 -8.17
N SER A 24 10.13 -2.84 -7.92
CA SER A 24 9.97 -1.83 -8.99
C SER A 24 11.26 -1.02 -9.24
N LEU A 25 12.11 -0.81 -8.24
CA LEU A 25 13.27 0.09 -8.29
C LEU A 25 14.07 0.10 -9.61
N PRO A 26 14.58 -1.04 -10.14
CA PRO A 26 15.36 -0.99 -11.37
C PRO A 26 14.63 -0.44 -12.61
N THR A 27 13.30 -0.40 -12.66
CA THR A 27 12.60 0.22 -13.80
C THR A 27 12.78 1.74 -13.85
N TRP A 28 13.11 2.36 -12.72
CA TRP A 28 13.34 3.81 -12.62
C TRP A 28 14.70 4.23 -13.21
N TRP A 29 15.61 3.27 -13.40
CA TRP A 29 16.94 3.46 -14.00
C TRP A 29 17.08 2.76 -15.36
N GLY A 30 15.96 2.49 -16.06
CA GLY A 30 15.98 1.88 -17.39
C GLY A 30 16.22 0.37 -17.41
N GLY A 31 16.19 -0.30 -16.26
CA GLY A 31 16.27 -1.75 -16.15
C GLY A 31 14.98 -2.46 -16.55
N HIS A 32 15.08 -3.72 -16.96
CA HIS A 32 13.93 -4.52 -17.37
C HIS A 32 13.17 -5.14 -16.19
N PHE A 33 11.86 -5.32 -16.34
CA PHE A 33 10.97 -5.92 -15.35
C PHE A 33 10.43 -7.25 -15.88
N GLY A 34 10.97 -8.37 -15.40
CA GLY A 34 10.62 -9.70 -15.89
C GLY A 34 11.13 -10.82 -14.97
N GLY A 35 10.84 -12.07 -15.34
CA GLY A 35 11.29 -13.27 -14.63
C GLY A 35 10.80 -13.36 -13.18
N TYR A 36 11.64 -13.89 -12.29
CA TYR A 36 11.30 -14.07 -10.86
C TYR A 36 10.94 -12.77 -10.13
N ARG A 37 11.47 -11.63 -10.60
CA ARG A 37 11.15 -10.32 -10.02
C ARG A 37 9.72 -9.89 -10.32
N LEU A 38 9.28 -10.09 -11.55
CA LEU A 38 7.87 -9.89 -11.93
C LEU A 38 6.96 -10.82 -11.14
N LEU A 39 7.34 -12.10 -11.00
CA LEU A 39 6.58 -13.07 -10.21
C LEU A 39 6.44 -12.65 -8.73
N ALA A 40 7.54 -12.22 -8.10
CA ALA A 40 7.54 -11.73 -6.72
C ALA A 40 6.66 -10.48 -6.56
N HIS A 41 6.71 -9.56 -7.52
CA HIS A 41 5.86 -8.37 -7.53
C HIS A 41 4.37 -8.73 -7.67
N MET A 42 4.02 -9.65 -8.58
CA MET A 42 2.64 -10.09 -8.78
C MET A 42 2.10 -10.80 -7.54
N PHE A 43 2.91 -11.64 -6.90
CA PHE A 43 2.54 -12.29 -5.64
C PHE A 43 2.32 -11.28 -4.51
N ALA A 44 3.25 -10.34 -4.33
CA ALA A 44 3.12 -9.27 -3.34
C ALA A 44 1.90 -8.36 -3.62
N SER A 45 1.56 -8.15 -4.89
CA SER A 45 0.38 -7.37 -5.29
C SER A 45 -0.90 -8.02 -4.77
N GLY A 46 -1.02 -9.34 -4.86
CA GLY A 46 -2.16 -10.09 -4.30
C GLY A 46 -2.33 -9.88 -2.80
N LEU A 47 -1.22 -9.83 -2.05
CA LEU A 47 -1.25 -9.54 -0.61
C LEU A 47 -1.76 -8.13 -0.30
N VAL A 48 -1.41 -7.12 -1.11
CA VAL A 48 -1.93 -5.76 -0.93
C VAL A 48 -3.42 -5.68 -1.32
N VAL A 49 -3.81 -6.30 -2.44
CA VAL A 49 -5.20 -6.31 -2.93
C VAL A 49 -6.17 -6.85 -1.90
N VAL A 50 -5.80 -7.90 -1.15
CA VAL A 50 -6.63 -8.48 -0.10
C VAL A 50 -6.36 -7.84 1.27
N GLY A 51 -5.09 -7.66 1.62
CA GLY A 51 -4.67 -7.22 2.94
C GLY A 51 -5.08 -5.78 3.25
N LEU A 52 -5.02 -4.87 2.27
CA LEU A 52 -5.35 -3.46 2.49
C LEU A 52 -6.85 -3.25 2.80
N PRO A 53 -7.82 -3.81 2.05
CA PRO A 53 -9.23 -3.74 2.43
C PRO A 53 -9.52 -4.39 3.79
N VAL A 54 -8.94 -5.55 4.06
CA VAL A 54 -9.11 -6.23 5.37
C VAL A 54 -8.58 -5.33 6.49
N TYR A 55 -7.39 -4.74 6.32
CA TYR A 55 -6.83 -3.81 7.29
C TYR A 55 -7.71 -2.56 7.48
N ALA A 56 -8.25 -2.01 6.38
CA ALA A 56 -9.15 -0.86 6.42
C ALA A 56 -10.39 -1.16 7.27
N ILE A 57 -11.02 -2.32 7.07
CA ILE A 57 -12.21 -2.76 7.82
C ILE A 57 -11.85 -2.97 9.30
N LEU A 58 -10.77 -3.68 9.59
CA LEU A 58 -10.33 -3.93 10.97
C LEU A 58 -9.97 -2.65 11.72
N ARG A 59 -9.52 -1.62 11.01
CA ARG A 59 -9.14 -0.33 11.59
C ARG A 59 -10.29 0.67 11.63
N TRP A 60 -11.31 0.48 10.80
CA TRP A 60 -12.54 1.26 10.84
C TRP A 60 -13.20 1.22 12.22
N THR A 61 -13.12 0.09 12.92
CA THR A 61 -13.71 -0.07 14.27
C THR A 61 -13.08 0.85 15.31
N ASP A 62 -11.84 1.30 15.12
CA ASP A 62 -11.17 2.25 16.03
C ASP A 62 -11.86 3.63 16.04
N TRP A 63 -12.63 3.94 15.00
CA TRP A 63 -13.38 5.19 14.89
C TRP A 63 -14.77 5.12 15.54
N LEU A 64 -15.22 3.92 15.89
CA LEU A 64 -16.51 3.70 16.54
C LEU A 64 -16.41 3.71 18.07
N SER A 65 -15.19 3.65 18.63
CA SER A 65 -14.94 3.52 20.07
C SER A 65 -13.96 4.58 20.56
N PRO A 66 -14.22 5.23 21.71
CA PRO A 66 -13.24 6.09 22.37
C PRO A 66 -12.03 5.27 22.89
N PRO A 67 -10.82 5.85 22.93
CA PRO A 67 -10.44 7.17 22.44
C PRO A 67 -10.27 7.21 20.92
N MET A 68 -10.70 8.30 20.29
CA MET A 68 -10.58 8.48 18.85
C MET A 68 -9.11 8.62 18.40
N PRO A 69 -8.77 8.19 17.17
CA PRO A 69 -7.42 8.35 16.62
C PRO A 69 -6.97 9.81 16.57
N SER A 70 -5.68 10.05 16.80
CA SER A 70 -5.11 11.39 16.62
C SER A 70 -5.21 11.84 15.16
N ARG A 71 -5.22 13.16 14.93
CA ARG A 71 -5.26 13.74 13.56
C ARG A 71 -4.13 13.20 12.69
N GLY A 72 -2.92 13.06 13.24
CA GLY A 72 -1.76 12.51 12.51
C GLY A 72 -1.96 11.04 12.10
N SER A 73 -2.45 10.20 13.01
CA SER A 73 -2.78 8.79 12.72
C SER A 73 -3.88 8.67 11.66
N SER A 74 -4.87 9.57 11.73
CA SER A 74 -5.98 9.64 10.79
C SER A 74 -5.51 9.97 9.38
N TRP A 75 -4.72 11.04 9.23
CA TRP A 75 -4.20 11.46 7.94
C TRP A 75 -3.34 10.38 7.28
N THR A 76 -2.39 9.78 8.03
CA THR A 76 -1.53 8.73 7.46
C THR A 76 -2.31 7.48 7.07
N PHE A 77 -3.33 7.11 7.85
CA PHE A 77 -4.23 6.01 7.52
C PHE A 77 -5.01 6.27 6.23
N TRP A 78 -5.64 7.44 6.11
CA TRP A 78 -6.43 7.77 4.94
C TRP A 78 -5.59 7.95 3.68
N THR A 79 -4.40 8.53 3.80
CA THR A 79 -3.44 8.59 2.69
C THR A 79 -3.01 7.19 2.25
N LEU A 80 -2.75 6.28 3.20
CA LEU A 80 -2.42 4.88 2.89
C LEU A 80 -3.57 4.19 2.15
N LEU A 81 -4.82 4.35 2.60
CA LEU A 81 -5.97 3.79 1.92
C LEU A 81 -6.14 4.36 0.51
N LEU A 82 -6.13 5.69 0.38
CA LEU A 82 -6.33 6.36 -0.90
C LEU A 82 -5.28 5.92 -1.91
N THR A 83 -4.00 6.01 -1.53
CA THR A 83 -2.89 5.64 -2.42
C THR A 83 -2.91 4.15 -2.73
N GLY A 84 -3.18 3.27 -1.77
CA GLY A 84 -3.25 1.85 -2.02
C GLY A 84 -4.42 1.43 -2.92
N PHE A 85 -5.61 2.02 -2.74
CA PHE A 85 -6.72 1.78 -3.66
C PHE A 85 -6.45 2.32 -5.06
N LEU A 86 -5.79 3.48 -5.18
CA LEU A 86 -5.35 4.01 -6.48
C LEU A 86 -4.27 3.13 -7.13
N THR A 87 -3.35 2.54 -6.36
CA THR A 87 -2.38 1.55 -6.86
C THR A 87 -3.10 0.32 -7.39
N ILE A 88 -4.10 -0.20 -6.68
CA ILE A 88 -4.90 -1.35 -7.12
C ILE A 88 -5.68 -1.00 -8.40
N ALA A 89 -6.35 0.16 -8.42
CA ALA A 89 -7.13 0.60 -9.58
C ALA A 89 -6.25 0.80 -10.82
N SER A 90 -5.09 1.45 -10.66
CA SER A 90 -4.13 1.64 -11.75
C SER A 90 -3.54 0.31 -12.24
N MET A 91 -3.27 -0.66 -11.35
CA MET A 91 -2.84 -2.01 -11.75
C MET A 91 -3.85 -2.66 -12.69
N TYR A 92 -5.14 -2.65 -12.33
CA TYR A 92 -6.19 -3.19 -13.20
C TYR A 92 -6.34 -2.40 -14.50
N ALA A 93 -6.20 -1.07 -14.45
CA ALA A 93 -6.22 -0.24 -15.65
C ALA A 93 -5.08 -0.59 -16.62
N CYS A 94 -3.87 -0.91 -16.12
CA CYS A 94 -2.75 -1.38 -16.93
C CYS A 94 -3.00 -2.75 -17.60
N MET A 95 -3.94 -3.54 -17.08
CA MET A 95 -4.32 -4.85 -17.64
C MET A 95 -5.45 -4.75 -18.67
N LEU A 96 -6.12 -3.60 -18.79
CA LEU A 96 -7.17 -3.41 -19.79
C LEU A 96 -6.55 -3.33 -21.19
N PRO A 97 -7.23 -3.88 -22.21
CA PRO A 97 -6.79 -3.73 -23.58
C PRO A 97 -6.76 -2.24 -23.95
N SER A 98 -5.56 -1.72 -24.25
CA SER A 98 -5.37 -0.37 -24.74
C SER A 98 -5.00 -0.39 -26.22
N THR A 99 -5.52 0.59 -26.96
CA THR A 99 -5.23 0.80 -28.37
C THR A 99 -3.96 1.63 -28.61
N SER A 100 -3.29 2.12 -27.55
CA SER A 100 -2.20 3.09 -27.65
C SER A 100 -1.05 2.79 -26.68
N THR A 101 0.15 2.54 -27.21
CA THR A 101 1.38 2.34 -26.43
C THR A 101 1.71 3.54 -25.52
N PRO A 102 1.63 4.81 -25.97
CA PRO A 102 1.82 5.97 -25.11
C PRO A 102 0.93 5.97 -23.86
N TRP A 103 -0.35 5.59 -24.01
CA TRP A 103 -1.28 5.53 -22.89
C TRP A 103 -0.88 4.48 -21.86
N MET A 104 -0.46 3.30 -22.33
CA MET A 104 0.04 2.23 -21.45
C MET A 104 1.28 2.66 -20.67
N ILE A 105 2.23 3.35 -21.30
CA ILE A 105 3.43 3.87 -20.64
C ILE A 105 3.05 4.87 -19.54
N THR A 106 2.16 5.84 -19.83
CA THR A 106 1.70 6.80 -18.83
C THR A 106 1.01 6.14 -17.65
N LEU A 107 0.18 5.11 -17.88
CA LEU A 107 -0.47 4.36 -16.81
C LEU A 107 0.54 3.60 -15.93
N ILE A 108 1.56 2.99 -16.53
CA ILE A 108 2.63 2.28 -15.81
C ILE A 108 3.42 3.26 -14.94
N ASP A 109 3.78 4.43 -15.48
CA ASP A 109 4.48 5.46 -14.72
C ASP A 109 3.63 5.97 -13.55
N PHE A 110 2.35 6.25 -13.81
CA PHE A 110 1.39 6.66 -12.79
C PHE A 110 1.23 5.62 -11.68
N HIS A 111 1.11 4.34 -12.06
CA HIS A 111 1.08 3.21 -11.12
C HIS A 111 2.33 3.16 -10.24
N GLY A 112 3.52 3.33 -10.85
CA GLY A 112 4.79 3.38 -10.13
C GLY A 112 4.86 4.50 -9.09
N TRP A 113 4.45 5.73 -9.46
CA TRP A 113 4.45 6.88 -8.56
C TRP A 113 3.46 6.74 -7.39
N ILE A 114 2.25 6.25 -7.66
CA ILE A 114 1.27 6.03 -6.59
C ILE A 114 1.74 4.89 -5.69
N GLY A 115 2.28 3.80 -6.24
CA GLY A 115 2.83 2.69 -5.46
C GLY A 115 3.95 3.14 -4.52
N ALA A 116 4.86 4.00 -4.99
CA ALA A 116 5.89 4.61 -4.13
C ALA A 116 5.27 5.49 -3.02
N THR A 117 4.24 6.28 -3.36
CA THR A 117 3.53 7.12 -2.39
C THR A 117 2.82 6.27 -1.33
N MET A 118 2.24 5.14 -1.71
CA MET A 118 1.64 4.16 -0.79
C MET A 118 2.67 3.63 0.21
N LEU A 119 3.88 3.29 -0.23
CA LEU A 119 4.95 2.86 0.68
C LEU A 119 5.30 3.96 1.70
N VAL A 120 5.46 5.20 1.24
CA VAL A 120 5.73 6.35 2.13
C VAL A 120 4.60 6.53 3.15
N ALA A 121 3.34 6.43 2.71
CA ALA A 121 2.18 6.50 3.58
C ALA A 121 2.14 5.36 4.59
N ALA A 122 2.48 4.13 4.19
CA ALA A 122 2.57 2.98 5.08
C ALA A 122 3.63 3.18 6.17
N ILE A 123 4.81 3.68 5.82
CA ILE A 123 5.88 3.98 6.78
C ILE A 123 5.46 5.11 7.72
N ALA A 124 4.86 6.19 7.20
CA ALA A 124 4.35 7.28 8.02
C ALA A 124 3.25 6.80 8.99
N HIS A 125 2.39 5.88 8.54
CA HIS A 125 1.37 5.26 9.38
C HIS A 125 1.98 4.40 10.50
N LEU A 126 3.02 3.61 10.20
CA LEU A 126 3.75 2.85 11.22
C LEU A 126 4.34 3.77 12.29
N VAL A 127 4.96 4.89 11.90
CA VAL A 127 5.59 5.85 12.83
C VAL A 127 4.53 6.51 13.72
N THR A 128 3.45 7.01 13.12
CA THR A 128 2.36 7.66 13.87
C THR A 128 1.64 6.68 14.80
N PHE A 129 1.48 5.42 14.39
CA PHE A 129 0.90 4.38 15.22
C PHE A 129 1.79 4.00 16.42
N ARG A 130 3.11 3.86 16.22
CA ARG A 130 4.05 3.59 17.32
C ARG A 130 4.06 4.70 18.36
N ARG A 131 4.09 5.96 17.91
CA ARG A 131 4.05 7.14 18.81
C ARG A 131 2.81 7.14 19.70
N ALA A 132 1.63 6.83 19.14
CA ALA A 132 0.39 6.80 19.91
C ALA A 132 0.39 5.73 21.01
N ASN A 133 0.99 4.55 20.75
CA ASN A 133 1.09 3.49 21.75
C ASN A 133 2.14 3.80 22.84
N SER A 134 3.23 4.49 22.48
CA SER A 134 4.27 4.88 23.45
C SER A 134 3.81 5.96 24.43
N THR A 135 2.85 6.82 24.05
CA THR A 135 2.29 7.85 24.94
C THR A 135 1.19 7.34 25.87
N ALA A 136 0.72 6.10 25.68
CA ALA A 136 -0.36 5.51 26.46
C ALA A 136 0.12 4.59 27.60
N ASN A 137 1.43 4.30 27.65
CA ASN A 137 2.11 3.54 28.71
C ASN A 137 2.92 4.49 29.58
#